data_AF-A0A7K2YDE8-F1
#
_entry.id   AF-A0A7K2YDE8-F1
#
_cell.length_a   1.000
_cell.length_b   1.000
_cell.length_c   1.000
_cell.angle_alpha   90.00
_cell.angle_beta   90.00
_cell.angle_gamma   90.00
#
_symmetry.space_group_name_H-M   'P 1'
#
loop_
_entity.id
_entity.type
_entity.pdbx_description
1 polymer ?
#
loop_
_entity_poly.entity_id
_entity_poly.type
_entity_poly.pdbx_seq_one_letter_code
_entity_poly.pdbx_strand_id
1 'polypeptide(L)'
;GTMAAVGASAEQVAAALDAAGPGGHADVVLANRNTPEQTVVSGPGPAIEAATAILTAAGLSVRALPVACAFHSPVVAAAAETLAAALETVDIGLPRLPVWSNTTAGRYPDSPGGIRALMARQVAEPVRFAEQIEAMYAAGVRVFVEAGPGRALTGMVRTILGDRPYTAVACDVPGEEGVGRLLTALAELAVAGVPVDVAALLAGRVSGADVAPGPRPAW
;
A
#
# COMPACT_ATOMS: atom_id res chain seq x y z
N GLY A 1 8.88 15.10 13.04
CA GLY A 1 8.88 15.26 11.57
C GLY A 1 7.46 15.13 11.06
N THR A 2 7.21 15.48 9.80
CA THR A 2 5.89 15.38 9.16
C THR A 2 6.02 14.87 7.72
N MET A 3 4.89 14.71 7.03
CA MET A 3 4.82 14.23 5.65
C MET A 3 3.78 15.01 4.84
N ALA A 4 3.98 15.09 3.52
CA ALA A 4 3.02 15.66 2.58
C ALA A 4 2.90 14.82 1.32
N ALA A 5 1.67 14.60 0.85
CA ALA A 5 1.39 14.00 -0.44
C ALA A 5 1.45 15.05 -1.55
N VAL A 6 2.08 14.71 -2.65
CA VAL A 6 2.30 15.55 -3.82
C VAL A 6 1.69 14.84 -5.03
N GLY A 7 0.80 15.53 -5.74
CA GLY A 7 0.18 15.05 -6.98
C GLY A 7 1.13 15.16 -8.17
N ALA A 8 2.24 14.43 -8.12
CA ALA A 8 3.23 14.34 -9.19
C ALA A 8 4.07 13.05 -9.06
N SER A 9 4.74 12.68 -10.16
CA SER A 9 5.74 11.61 -10.18
C SER A 9 6.93 11.92 -9.27
N ALA A 10 7.66 10.88 -8.88
CA ALA A 10 8.86 11.01 -8.05
C ALA A 10 9.92 11.88 -8.75
N GLU A 11 10.02 11.74 -10.08
CA GLU A 11 10.94 12.47 -10.94
C GLU A 11 10.58 13.96 -11.00
N GLN A 12 9.30 14.29 -11.15
CA GLN A 12 8.83 15.69 -11.13
C GLN A 12 9.05 16.34 -9.76
N VAL A 13 8.77 15.61 -8.68
CA VAL A 13 9.01 16.11 -7.31
C VAL A 13 10.50 16.37 -7.08
N ALA A 14 11.36 15.41 -7.44
CA ALA A 14 12.81 15.57 -7.31
C ALA A 14 13.32 16.76 -8.14
N ALA A 15 12.91 16.86 -9.41
CA ALA A 15 13.33 17.95 -10.29
C ALA A 15 12.90 19.33 -9.78
N ALA A 16 11.69 19.45 -9.23
CA ALA A 16 11.19 20.70 -8.67
C ALA A 16 11.94 21.10 -7.39
N LEU A 17 12.31 20.13 -6.54
CA LEU A 17 13.13 20.37 -5.36
C LEU A 17 14.55 20.79 -5.76
N ASP A 18 15.20 20.04 -6.65
CA ASP A 18 16.57 20.31 -7.10
C ASP A 18 16.71 21.69 -7.76
N ALA A 19 15.69 22.13 -8.51
CA ALA A 19 15.65 23.44 -9.16
C ALA A 19 15.65 24.62 -8.17
N ALA A 20 15.29 24.40 -6.90
CA ALA A 20 15.31 25.43 -5.86
C ALA A 20 16.72 25.73 -5.31
N GLY A 21 17.73 24.95 -5.72
CA GLY A 21 19.14 25.17 -5.41
C GLY A 21 19.68 24.31 -4.26
N PRO A 22 21.02 24.23 -4.12
CA PRO A 22 21.67 23.39 -3.13
C PRO A 22 21.29 23.78 -1.70
N GLY A 23 20.68 22.84 -0.96
CA GLY A 23 20.31 22.99 0.44
C GLY A 23 18.82 23.25 0.71
N GLY A 24 17.99 23.50 -0.32
CA GLY A 24 16.56 23.79 -0.14
C GLY A 24 15.72 22.62 0.40
N HIS A 25 16.26 21.40 0.37
CA HIS A 25 15.53 20.17 0.67
C HIS A 25 16.45 19.02 1.15
N ALA A 26 17.61 19.35 1.72
CA ALA A 26 18.63 18.35 2.11
C ALA A 26 18.11 17.27 3.07
N ASP A 27 17.09 17.59 3.86
CA ASP A 27 16.47 16.68 4.84
C ASP A 27 15.10 16.13 4.40
N VAL A 28 14.75 16.28 3.12
CA VAL A 28 13.49 15.80 2.55
C VAL A 28 13.75 14.55 1.73
N VAL A 29 13.02 13.48 2.05
CA VAL A 29 13.05 12.24 1.28
C VAL A 29 11.71 11.98 0.59
N LEU A 30 11.78 11.30 -0.54
CA LEU A 30 10.61 10.80 -1.26
C LEU A 30 10.19 9.47 -0.60
N ALA A 31 9.46 9.59 0.51
CA ALA A 31 9.06 8.50 1.39
C ALA A 31 8.16 7.46 0.72
N ASN A 32 7.26 7.88 -0.17
CA ASN A 32 6.38 6.94 -0.87
C ASN A 32 6.28 7.29 -2.35
N ARG A 33 6.47 6.29 -3.22
CA ARG A 33 6.15 6.32 -4.65
C ARG A 33 4.88 5.50 -4.85
N ASN A 34 3.73 6.13 -4.64
CA ASN A 34 2.45 5.41 -4.58
C ASN A 34 1.88 5.14 -5.96
N THR A 35 1.86 6.14 -6.85
CA THR A 35 1.37 5.99 -8.22
C THR A 35 2.29 6.79 -9.16
N PRO A 36 2.18 6.64 -10.49
CA PRO A 36 2.94 7.47 -11.43
C PRO A 36 2.69 8.97 -11.24
N GLU A 37 1.55 9.36 -10.67
CA GLU A 37 1.14 10.74 -10.44
C GLU A 37 1.05 11.11 -8.94
N GLN A 38 1.54 10.27 -8.02
CA GLN A 38 1.47 10.55 -6.59
C GLN A 38 2.73 10.11 -5.86
N THR A 39 3.39 11.07 -5.21
CA THR A 39 4.58 10.87 -4.36
C THR A 39 4.35 11.48 -2.97
N VAL A 40 4.92 10.90 -1.92
CA VAL A 40 4.90 11.48 -0.57
C VAL A 40 6.31 11.92 -0.21
N VAL A 41 6.44 13.15 0.29
CA VAL A 41 7.67 13.68 0.88
C VAL A 41 7.61 13.58 2.40
N SER A 42 8.76 13.33 3.04
CA SER A 42 8.89 13.13 4.49
C SER A 42 10.20 13.71 5.01
N GLY A 43 10.17 14.28 6.22
CA GLY A 43 11.34 14.91 6.83
C GLY A 43 11.04 15.75 8.07
N PRO A 44 12.02 16.53 8.57
CA PRO A 44 11.78 17.53 9.60
C PRO A 44 10.67 18.51 9.20
N GLY A 45 9.90 19.01 10.19
CA GLY A 45 8.77 19.92 9.94
C GLY A 45 9.14 21.12 9.08
N PRO A 46 10.16 21.91 9.46
CA PRO A 46 10.61 23.06 8.67
C PRO A 46 11.06 22.71 7.24
N ALA A 47 11.67 21.53 7.06
CA ALA A 47 12.11 21.08 5.73
C ALA A 47 10.91 20.72 4.83
N ILE A 48 9.86 20.11 5.40
CA ILE A 48 8.63 19.80 4.66
C ILE A 48 7.80 21.04 4.36
N GLU A 49 7.79 22.02 5.26
CA GLU A 49 7.18 23.33 5.00
C GLU A 49 7.87 24.04 3.81
N ALA A 50 9.20 24.07 3.81
CA ALA A 50 9.98 24.63 2.71
C ALA A 50 9.73 23.88 1.38
N ALA A 51 9.79 22.55 1.40
CA ALA A 51 9.50 21.72 0.23
C ALA A 51 8.07 21.93 -0.28
N THR A 52 7.08 22.05 0.61
CA THR A 52 5.69 22.31 0.23
C THR A 52 5.55 23.65 -0.49
N ALA A 53 6.24 24.69 -0.02
CA ALA A 53 6.24 26.00 -0.68
C ALA A 53 6.88 25.93 -2.08
N ILE A 54 8.03 25.25 -2.22
CA ILE A 54 8.72 25.04 -3.50
C ILE A 54 7.81 24.30 -4.50
N LEU A 55 7.25 23.16 -4.07
CA LEU A 55 6.42 22.31 -4.92
C LEU A 55 5.12 23.01 -5.34
N THR A 56 4.51 23.78 -4.43
CA THR A 56 3.33 24.60 -4.75
C THR A 56 3.67 25.71 -5.73
N ALA A 57 4.81 26.39 -5.57
CA ALA A 57 5.28 27.42 -6.51
C ALA A 57 5.58 26.84 -7.89
N ALA A 58 5.98 25.57 -7.97
CA ALA A 58 6.12 24.82 -9.23
C ALA A 58 4.78 24.35 -9.83
N GLY A 59 3.64 24.71 -9.23
CA GLY A 59 2.30 24.38 -9.72
C GLY A 59 1.82 22.97 -9.36
N LEU A 60 2.51 22.26 -8.47
CA LEU A 60 2.13 20.92 -8.04
C LEU A 60 1.11 20.97 -6.90
N SER A 61 0.14 20.05 -6.93
CA SER A 61 -0.80 19.88 -5.81
C SER A 61 -0.10 19.25 -4.62
N VAL A 62 -0.14 19.91 -3.46
CA VAL A 62 0.46 19.39 -2.21
C VAL A 62 -0.59 19.35 -1.10
N ARG A 63 -0.60 18.26 -0.33
CA ARG A 63 -1.50 18.06 0.81
C ARG A 63 -0.75 17.50 2.00
N ALA A 64 -0.78 18.21 3.12
CA ALA A 64 -0.23 17.71 4.39
C ALA A 64 -0.94 16.42 4.82
N LEU A 65 -0.17 15.47 5.37
CA LEU A 65 -0.70 14.22 5.90
C LEU A 65 -0.85 14.31 7.43
N PRO A 66 -1.99 13.88 8.00
CA PRO A 66 -2.21 13.90 9.45
C PRO A 66 -1.47 12.73 10.11
N VAL A 67 -0.14 12.80 10.15
CA VAL A 67 0.74 11.76 10.70
C VAL A 67 1.51 12.28 11.90
N ALA A 68 1.77 11.40 12.86
CA ALA A 68 2.52 11.75 14.07
C ALA A 68 4.03 11.88 13.84
N CYS A 69 4.55 11.35 12.73
CA CYS A 69 5.99 11.33 12.45
C CYS A 69 6.30 11.33 10.95
N ALA A 70 7.57 11.61 10.63
CA ALA A 70 8.15 11.52 9.30
C ALA A 70 8.58 10.08 8.99
N PHE A 71 7.62 9.20 8.73
CA PHE A 71 7.89 7.81 8.37
C PHE A 71 8.73 7.71 7.09
N HIS A 72 9.42 6.58 6.92
CA HIS A 72 10.24 6.30 5.72
C HIS A 72 11.29 7.39 5.45
N SER A 73 11.85 7.95 6.53
CA SER A 73 12.89 8.97 6.48
C SER A 73 13.98 8.73 7.53
N PRO A 74 15.16 9.35 7.39
CA PRO A 74 16.21 9.29 8.40
C PRO A 74 15.77 9.73 9.81
N VAL A 75 14.70 10.55 9.91
CA VAL A 75 14.13 10.99 11.20
C VAL A 75 13.69 9.80 12.07
N VAL A 76 13.27 8.69 11.47
CA VAL A 76 12.84 7.48 12.18
C VAL A 76 13.88 6.36 12.14
N ALA A 77 15.12 6.63 11.70
CA ALA A 77 16.16 5.60 11.58
C ALA A 77 16.47 4.91 12.92
N ALA A 78 16.47 5.63 14.03
CA ALA A 78 16.67 5.05 15.37
C ALA A 78 15.56 4.05 15.77
N ALA A 79 14.36 4.18 15.19
CA ALA A 79 13.28 3.22 15.42
C ALA A 79 13.57 1.87 14.75
N ALA A 80 14.42 1.82 13.70
CA ALA A 80 14.81 0.59 13.04
C ALA A 80 15.62 -0.32 13.97
N GLU A 81 16.50 0.23 14.81
CA GLU A 81 17.28 -0.53 15.81
C GLU A 81 16.37 -1.11 16.90
N THR A 82 15.45 -0.29 17.40
CA THR A 82 14.44 -0.74 18.39
C THR A 82 13.57 -1.85 17.81
N LEU A 83 13.12 -1.69 16.56
CA LEU A 83 12.33 -2.70 15.86
C LEU A 83 13.15 -3.97 15.60
N ALA A 84 14.42 -3.86 15.22
CA ALA A 84 15.31 -5.01 15.04
C ALA A 84 15.43 -5.82 16.33
N ALA A 85 15.69 -5.16 17.46
CA ALA A 85 15.80 -5.81 18.76
C ALA A 85 14.49 -6.49 19.19
N ALA A 86 13.34 -5.84 18.96
CA ALA A 86 12.04 -6.45 19.23
C ALA A 86 11.79 -7.66 18.33
N LEU A 87 12.14 -7.56 17.04
CA LEU A 87 11.99 -8.65 16.10
C LEU A 87 12.84 -9.86 16.50
N GLU A 88 14.03 -9.72 17.10
CA GLU A 88 14.82 -10.88 17.56
C GLU A 88 14.06 -11.80 18.54
N THR A 89 13.09 -11.27 19.27
CA THR A 89 12.23 -12.06 20.18
C THR A 89 11.07 -12.76 19.48
N VAL A 90 10.87 -12.50 18.19
CA VAL A 90 9.78 -13.06 17.38
C VAL A 90 10.32 -14.22 16.53
N ASP A 91 9.66 -15.36 16.62
CA ASP A 91 9.89 -16.49 15.73
C ASP A 91 9.33 -16.17 14.34
N ILE A 92 10.23 -15.97 13.37
CA ILE A 92 9.87 -15.65 11.98
C ILE A 92 10.09 -16.90 11.14
N GLY A 93 8.98 -17.51 10.69
CA GLY A 93 9.01 -18.60 9.73
C GLY A 93 9.14 -18.11 8.28
N LEU A 94 9.45 -19.04 7.39
CA LEU A 94 9.39 -18.78 5.95
C LEU A 94 7.94 -18.63 5.48
N PRO A 95 7.66 -17.68 4.59
CA PRO A 95 6.29 -17.44 4.14
C PRO A 95 5.83 -18.59 3.22
N ARG A 96 4.64 -19.13 3.49
CA ARG A 96 4.01 -20.18 2.65
C ARG A 96 3.49 -19.66 1.31
N LEU A 97 3.34 -18.35 1.19
CA LEU A 97 2.91 -17.64 -0.01
C LEU A 97 3.93 -16.54 -0.32
N PRO A 98 4.12 -16.14 -1.59
CA PRO A 98 5.01 -15.03 -1.93
C PRO A 98 4.60 -13.75 -1.19
N VAL A 99 5.52 -13.17 -0.40
CA VAL A 99 5.34 -11.87 0.24
C VAL A 99 6.21 -10.86 -0.51
N TRP A 100 5.63 -9.75 -0.89
CA TRP A 100 6.32 -8.66 -1.59
C TRP A 100 6.70 -7.56 -0.61
N SER A 101 7.87 -6.98 -0.79
CA SER A 101 8.37 -5.87 0.02
C SER A 101 8.21 -4.55 -0.73
N ASN A 102 7.59 -3.58 -0.07
CA ASN A 102 7.50 -2.21 -0.58
C ASN A 102 8.87 -1.53 -0.63
N THR A 103 9.82 -1.99 0.16
CA THR A 103 11.19 -1.45 0.18
C THR A 103 11.98 -1.86 -1.06
N THR A 104 11.91 -3.14 -1.45
CA THR A 104 12.70 -3.66 -2.58
C THR A 104 11.91 -3.66 -3.89
N ALA A 105 10.59 -3.48 -3.83
CA ALA A 105 9.66 -3.76 -4.93
C ALA A 105 9.75 -5.20 -5.46
N GLY A 106 10.31 -6.11 -4.65
CA GLY A 106 10.53 -7.51 -4.98
C GLY A 106 9.98 -8.42 -3.89
N ARG A 107 10.24 -9.73 -4.02
CA ARG A 107 9.89 -10.69 -2.97
C ARG A 107 10.77 -10.50 -1.73
N TYR A 108 10.20 -10.83 -0.57
CA TYR A 108 10.96 -10.97 0.65
C TYR A 108 12.07 -12.03 0.50
N PRO A 109 13.18 -11.91 1.25
CA PRO A 109 14.22 -12.93 1.30
C PRO A 109 13.69 -14.29 1.72
N ASP A 110 14.41 -15.35 1.32
CA ASP A 110 14.12 -16.75 1.60
C ASP A 110 14.82 -17.26 2.88
N SER A 111 15.14 -16.35 3.80
CA SER A 111 15.70 -16.69 5.11
C SER A 111 15.04 -15.86 6.22
N PRO A 112 14.76 -16.45 7.41
CA PRO A 112 14.24 -15.72 8.56
C PRO A 112 15.05 -14.47 8.92
N GLY A 113 16.38 -14.59 8.92
CA GLY A 113 17.28 -13.46 9.20
C GLY A 113 17.17 -12.35 8.16
N GLY A 114 17.07 -12.69 6.87
CA GLY A 114 16.88 -11.71 5.80
C GLY A 114 15.52 -11.01 5.89
N ILE A 115 14.45 -11.75 6.21
CA ILE A 115 13.11 -11.19 6.46
C ILE A 115 13.17 -10.22 7.64
N ARG A 116 13.77 -10.63 8.75
CA ARG A 116 13.93 -9.81 9.96
C ARG A 116 14.65 -8.50 9.67
N ALA A 117 15.80 -8.58 8.99
CA ALA A 117 16.61 -7.42 8.63
C ALA A 117 15.86 -6.46 7.67
N LEU A 118 15.05 -7.00 6.75
CA LEU A 118 14.22 -6.20 5.85
C LEU A 118 13.08 -5.49 6.59
N MET A 119 12.37 -6.20 7.47
CA MET A 119 11.29 -5.60 8.28
C MET A 119 11.81 -4.48 9.17
N ALA A 120 12.98 -4.66 9.78
CA ALA A 120 13.57 -3.66 10.68
C ALA A 120 13.86 -2.33 9.97
N ARG A 121 14.53 -2.38 8.82
CA ARG A 121 14.90 -1.15 8.09
C ARG A 121 13.75 -0.51 7.31
N GLN A 122 12.69 -1.28 7.00
CA GLN A 122 11.53 -0.77 6.25
C GLN A 122 10.92 0.50 6.86
N VAL A 123 10.96 0.66 8.18
CA VAL A 123 10.42 1.85 8.87
C VAL A 123 11.08 3.16 8.42
N ALA A 124 12.35 3.09 8.03
CA ALA A 124 13.16 4.25 7.63
C ALA A 124 13.43 4.33 6.13
N GLU A 125 13.12 3.27 5.37
CA GLU A 125 13.33 3.22 3.92
C GLU A 125 12.06 3.56 3.13
N PRO A 126 12.17 4.12 1.91
CA PRO A 126 11.03 4.46 1.07
C PRO A 126 10.12 3.28 0.72
N VAL A 127 8.84 3.59 0.51
CA VAL A 127 7.80 2.69 0.00
C VAL A 127 7.68 2.85 -1.52
N ARG A 128 8.12 1.84 -2.25
CA ARG A 128 8.06 1.74 -3.72
C ARG A 128 6.81 0.98 -4.17
N PHE A 129 5.62 1.47 -3.79
CA PHE A 129 4.35 0.78 -4.02
C PHE A 129 4.01 0.63 -5.50
N ALA A 130 4.18 1.69 -6.31
CA ALA A 130 3.95 1.62 -7.76
C ALA A 130 4.80 0.52 -8.41
N GLU A 131 6.09 0.51 -8.09
CA GLU A 131 7.05 -0.45 -8.62
C GLU A 131 6.74 -1.89 -8.16
N GLN A 132 6.27 -2.06 -6.92
CA GLN A 132 5.82 -3.35 -6.40
C GLN A 132 4.58 -3.87 -7.15
N ILE A 133 3.58 -3.02 -7.39
CA ILE A 133 2.36 -3.42 -8.14
C ILE A 133 2.72 -3.81 -9.58
N GLU A 134 3.61 -3.07 -10.23
CA GLU A 134 4.12 -3.42 -11.55
C GLU A 134 4.83 -4.78 -11.54
N ALA A 135 5.68 -5.03 -10.53
CA ALA A 135 6.40 -6.29 -10.40
C ALA A 135 5.44 -7.48 -10.12
N MET A 136 4.41 -7.27 -9.29
CA MET A 136 3.34 -8.24 -9.05
C MET A 136 2.57 -8.55 -10.34
N TYR A 137 2.23 -7.51 -11.11
CA TYR A 137 1.54 -7.67 -12.39
C TYR A 137 2.39 -8.44 -13.41
N ALA A 138 3.68 -8.09 -13.53
CA ALA A 138 4.63 -8.80 -14.38
C ALA A 138 4.79 -10.27 -13.95
N ALA A 139 4.67 -10.58 -12.66
CA ALA A 139 4.69 -11.93 -12.12
C ALA A 139 3.35 -12.70 -12.28
N GLY A 140 2.35 -12.11 -12.96
CA GLY A 140 1.08 -12.77 -13.28
C GLY A 140 -0.06 -12.50 -12.29
N VAL A 141 0.12 -11.63 -11.29
CA VAL A 141 -0.98 -11.25 -10.39
C VAL A 141 -2.03 -10.42 -11.14
N ARG A 142 -3.30 -10.83 -11.06
CA ARG A 142 -4.43 -10.15 -11.74
C ARG A 142 -5.56 -9.75 -10.80
N VAL A 143 -5.59 -10.29 -9.58
CA VAL A 143 -6.61 -9.96 -8.57
C VAL A 143 -5.90 -9.34 -7.38
N PHE A 144 -6.30 -8.11 -7.05
CA PHE A 144 -5.79 -7.33 -5.92
C PHE A 144 -6.93 -7.11 -4.92
N VAL A 145 -6.70 -7.50 -3.67
CA VAL A 145 -7.69 -7.38 -2.60
C VAL A 145 -7.11 -6.50 -1.50
N GLU A 146 -7.80 -5.40 -1.19
CA GLU A 146 -7.45 -4.50 -0.09
C GLU A 146 -8.18 -4.95 1.17
N ALA A 147 -7.40 -5.52 2.08
CA ALA A 147 -7.83 -5.89 3.42
C ALA A 147 -7.50 -4.76 4.40
N GLY A 148 -8.44 -3.85 4.58
CA GLY A 148 -8.30 -2.70 5.46
C GLY A 148 -9.42 -1.69 5.24
N PRO A 149 -9.53 -0.67 6.12
CA PRO A 149 -10.58 0.32 6.02
C PRO A 149 -10.32 1.25 4.82
N GLY A 150 -11.21 1.21 3.82
CA GLY A 150 -11.18 2.12 2.69
C GLY A 150 -10.75 1.52 1.37
N ARG A 151 -10.44 2.42 0.45
CA ARG A 151 -10.18 2.14 -0.97
C ARG A 151 -8.91 2.80 -1.48
N ALA A 152 -7.98 3.08 -0.57
CA ALA A 152 -6.79 3.84 -0.91
C ALA A 152 -5.87 3.01 -1.81
N LEU A 153 -5.60 1.76 -1.43
CA LEU A 153 -4.69 0.89 -2.16
C LEU A 153 -5.31 0.41 -3.47
N THR A 154 -6.59 0.06 -3.48
CA THR A 154 -7.34 -0.27 -4.69
C THR A 154 -7.42 0.91 -5.65
N GLY A 155 -7.59 2.13 -5.15
CA GLY A 155 -7.49 3.35 -5.94
C GLY A 155 -6.11 3.51 -6.58
N MET A 156 -5.04 3.35 -5.80
CA MET A 156 -3.67 3.41 -6.31
C MET A 156 -3.38 2.32 -7.35
N VAL A 157 -3.80 1.08 -7.09
CA VAL A 157 -3.69 -0.05 -8.05
C VAL A 157 -4.39 0.30 -9.37
N ARG A 158 -5.57 0.93 -9.31
CA ARG A 158 -6.28 1.36 -10.53
C ARG A 158 -5.51 2.42 -11.31
N THR A 159 -4.94 3.40 -10.62
CA THR A 159 -4.10 4.43 -11.24
C THR A 159 -2.85 3.82 -11.87
N ILE A 160 -2.15 2.93 -11.16
CA ILE A 160 -0.93 2.28 -11.67
C ILE A 160 -1.26 1.41 -12.89
N LEU A 161 -2.27 0.54 -12.78
CA LEU A 161 -2.54 -0.46 -13.81
C LEU A 161 -3.34 0.08 -15.00
N GLY A 162 -4.06 1.18 -14.84
CA GLY A 162 -4.81 1.85 -15.92
C GLY A 162 -5.82 0.90 -16.57
N ASP A 163 -5.80 0.83 -17.91
CA ASP A 163 -6.71 0.03 -18.73
C ASP A 163 -6.31 -1.46 -18.87
N ARG A 164 -5.23 -1.88 -18.20
CA ARG A 164 -4.79 -3.28 -18.25
C ARG A 164 -5.86 -4.20 -17.63
N PRO A 165 -5.93 -5.49 -18.04
CA PRO A 165 -6.85 -6.43 -17.42
C PRO A 165 -6.39 -6.79 -16.00
N TYR A 166 -7.19 -6.43 -14.99
CA TYR A 166 -7.08 -6.83 -13.59
C TYR A 166 -8.42 -6.64 -12.86
N THR A 167 -8.50 -7.16 -11.64
CA THR A 167 -9.60 -6.90 -10.69
C THR A 167 -9.01 -6.33 -9.41
N ALA A 168 -9.59 -5.25 -8.90
CA ALA A 168 -9.22 -4.63 -7.63
C ALA A 168 -10.44 -4.48 -6.73
N VAL A 169 -10.44 -5.13 -5.56
CA VAL A 169 -11.58 -5.26 -4.64
C VAL A 169 -11.20 -4.74 -3.26
N ALA A 170 -12.05 -3.90 -2.66
CA ALA A 170 -11.89 -3.43 -1.30
C ALA A 170 -12.86 -4.18 -0.37
N CYS A 171 -12.34 -4.70 0.75
CA CYS A 171 -13.15 -5.47 1.71
C CYS A 171 -13.96 -4.58 2.66
N ASP A 172 -13.60 -3.31 2.81
CA ASP A 172 -14.28 -2.34 3.68
C ASP A 172 -14.23 -0.94 3.05
N VAL A 173 -15.34 -0.20 3.11
CA VAL A 173 -15.45 1.12 2.48
C VAL A 173 -16.20 2.09 3.41
N PRO A 174 -15.59 3.22 3.79
CA PRO A 174 -16.24 4.23 4.62
C PRO A 174 -17.57 4.68 4.04
N GLY A 175 -18.63 4.57 4.84
CA GLY A 175 -20.00 4.91 4.47
C GLY A 175 -20.84 3.73 3.99
N GLU A 176 -20.24 2.55 3.77
CA GLU A 176 -20.97 1.31 3.49
C GLU A 176 -21.12 0.45 4.75
N GLU A 177 -22.09 -0.47 4.76
CA GLU A 177 -22.25 -1.44 5.84
C GLU A 177 -21.20 -2.54 5.70
N GLY A 178 -20.42 -2.80 6.76
CA GLY A 178 -19.21 -3.62 6.68
C GLY A 178 -19.44 -5.07 6.25
N VAL A 179 -20.46 -5.75 6.78
CA VAL A 179 -20.76 -7.14 6.39
C VAL A 179 -21.27 -7.18 4.95
N GLY A 180 -22.15 -6.28 4.56
CA GLY A 180 -22.65 -6.13 3.21
C GLY A 180 -21.55 -5.82 2.19
N ARG A 181 -20.58 -4.97 2.55
CA ARG A 181 -19.40 -4.69 1.73
C ARG A 181 -18.54 -5.92 1.56
N LEU A 182 -18.28 -6.66 2.64
CA LEU A 182 -17.52 -7.91 2.59
C LEU A 182 -18.22 -8.96 1.69
N LEU A 183 -19.55 -9.12 1.82
CA LEU A 183 -20.32 -10.01 0.96
C LEU A 183 -20.27 -9.59 -0.51
N THR A 184 -20.32 -8.29 -0.78
CA THR A 184 -20.19 -7.75 -2.15
C THR A 184 -18.78 -7.97 -2.70
N ALA A 185 -17.74 -7.81 -1.88
CA ALA A 185 -16.36 -8.13 -2.25
C ALA A 185 -16.19 -9.62 -2.61
N LEU A 186 -16.81 -10.53 -1.86
CA LEU A 186 -16.81 -11.96 -2.20
C LEU A 186 -17.53 -12.24 -3.51
N ALA A 187 -18.63 -11.54 -3.79
CA ALA A 187 -19.33 -11.65 -5.07
C ALA A 187 -18.48 -11.13 -6.24
N GLU A 188 -17.79 -10.00 -6.07
CA GLU A 188 -16.85 -9.46 -7.07
C GLU A 188 -15.71 -10.44 -7.36
N LEU A 189 -15.16 -11.09 -6.33
CA LEU A 189 -14.14 -12.14 -6.49
C LEU A 189 -14.67 -13.37 -7.23
N ALA A 190 -15.89 -13.83 -6.91
CA ALA A 190 -16.52 -14.94 -7.61
C ALA A 190 -16.74 -14.63 -9.11
N VAL A 191 -17.20 -13.41 -9.44
CA VAL A 191 -17.35 -12.94 -10.82
C VAL A 191 -15.99 -12.87 -11.54
N ALA A 192 -14.92 -12.52 -10.83
CA ALA A 192 -13.55 -12.53 -11.35
C ALA A 192 -12.96 -13.95 -11.51
N GLY A 193 -13.73 -15.00 -11.21
CA GLY A 193 -13.31 -16.40 -11.34
C GLY A 193 -12.47 -16.92 -10.18
N VAL A 194 -12.40 -16.20 -9.06
CA VAL A 194 -11.76 -16.69 -7.85
C VAL A 194 -12.69 -17.72 -7.19
N PRO A 195 -12.21 -18.93 -6.85
CA PRO A 195 -13.00 -19.90 -6.09
C PRO A 195 -13.35 -19.34 -4.71
N VAL A 196 -14.64 -19.16 -4.44
CA VAL A 196 -15.15 -18.70 -3.15
C VAL A 196 -15.91 -19.83 -2.47
N ASP A 197 -15.44 -20.24 -1.29
CA ASP A 197 -16.18 -21.17 -0.43
C ASP A 197 -17.25 -20.42 0.36
N VAL A 198 -18.46 -20.42 -0.18
CA VAL A 198 -19.62 -19.78 0.48
C VAL A 198 -20.07 -20.52 1.75
N ALA A 199 -19.72 -21.80 1.92
CA ALA A 199 -20.10 -22.55 3.11
C ALA A 199 -19.38 -22.00 4.36
N ALA A 200 -18.17 -21.45 4.19
CA ALA A 200 -17.42 -20.81 5.26
C ALA A 200 -18.17 -19.62 5.90
N LEU A 201 -19.01 -18.89 5.15
CA LEU A 201 -19.83 -17.78 5.68
C LEU A 201 -20.92 -18.26 6.65
N LEU A 202 -21.31 -19.52 6.51
CA LEU A 202 -22.44 -20.16 7.19
C LEU A 202 -21.98 -21.11 8.31
N ALA A 203 -20.68 -21.40 8.38
CA ALA A 203 -20.09 -22.28 9.37
C ALA A 203 -20.44 -21.85 10.80
N GLY A 204 -21.04 -22.76 11.57
CA GLY A 204 -21.47 -22.51 12.95
C GLY A 204 -22.69 -21.60 13.12
N ARG A 205 -23.30 -21.11 12.02
CA ARG A 205 -24.50 -20.26 12.04
C ARG A 205 -25.76 -20.99 11.59
N VAL A 206 -25.61 -21.99 10.74
CA VAL A 206 -26.71 -22.85 10.28
C VAL A 206 -26.27 -24.31 10.31
N SER A 207 -27.14 -25.19 10.83
CA SER A 207 -26.97 -26.64 10.76
C SER A 207 -27.96 -27.18 9.75
N GLY A 208 -27.49 -27.53 8.54
CA GLY A 208 -28.35 -28.02 7.47
C GLY A 208 -29.26 -26.91 6.91
N ALA A 209 -28.74 -26.11 5.98
CA ALA A 209 -29.60 -25.29 5.16
C ALA A 209 -30.22 -26.18 4.08
N ASP A 210 -31.49 -26.56 4.26
CA ASP A 210 -32.33 -27.06 3.17
C ASP A 210 -32.61 -25.87 2.22
N VAL A 211 -31.61 -25.53 1.41
CA VAL A 211 -31.81 -24.57 0.33
C VAL A 211 -32.59 -25.31 -0.74
N ALA A 212 -33.92 -25.19 -0.70
CA ALA A 212 -34.76 -25.66 -1.79
C ALA A 212 -34.17 -25.10 -3.10
N PRO A 213 -33.94 -25.93 -4.13
CA PRO A 213 -33.36 -25.44 -5.37
C PRO A 213 -34.23 -24.30 -5.89
N GLY A 214 -33.62 -23.12 -6.02
CA GLY A 214 -34.27 -21.96 -6.60
C GLY A 214 -34.73 -22.25 -8.03
N PRO A 215 -35.65 -21.43 -8.58
CA PRO A 215 -36.06 -21.58 -9.98
C PRO A 215 -34.83 -21.59 -10.88
N ARG A 216 -34.77 -22.56 -11.80
CA ARG A 216 -33.70 -22.60 -12.81
C ARG A 216 -33.76 -21.31 -13.63
N PRO A 217 -32.61 -20.73 -14.01
CA PRO A 217 -32.60 -19.60 -14.91
C PRO A 217 -33.37 -19.92 -16.19
N ALA A 218 -34.11 -18.95 -16.72
CA ALA A 218 -34.98 -19.13 -17.88
C ALA A 218 -34.24 -19.15 -19.24
N TRP A 219 -32.91 -19.30 -19.22
CA TRP A 219 -32.04 -19.30 -20.38
C TRP A 219 -31.45 -20.68 -20.64
#